data_AF-A0A2V8PDQ3-F1
#
_entry.id   AF-A0A2V8PDQ3-F1
#
_cell.length_a   1.000
_cell.length_b   1.000
_cell.length_c   1.000
_cell.angle_alpha   90.00
_cell.angle_beta   90.00
_cell.angle_gamma   90.00
#
_symmetry.space_group_name_H-M   'P 1'
#
loop_
_entity.id
_entity.type
_entity.pdbx_description
1 polymer ?
#
loop_
_entity_poly.entity_id
_entity_poly.type
_entity_poly.pdbx_seq_one_letter_code
_entity_poly.pdbx_strand_id
1 'polypeptide(L)'
;MNPKVGPPKSLDASGGSVFHIMTGAAESAVIRAAASTQPLAGWLLQMRVEFNYTIDDIVDVQLRLLNRSRAARAWRWRNAALTSLLAGAFLFAVIPEGIAGRTVMGTIGLLSGAAVYLALNDVIVKRRLRKWCEENAGSDKTFTCEVELTDSGVHTKSNGTQIIYDWANVNEIKETEDSVDIHFEKGGLVVVRNRAFASPGEHQRFIQLAKQYSDMGRKSSEPNAAS
;
A
#
# COMPACT_ATOMS: atom_id res chain seq x y z
N MET A 1 -7.09 54.85 29.35
CA MET A 1 -7.86 53.59 29.49
C MET A 1 -7.76 52.83 28.18
N ASN A 2 -7.06 51.69 28.17
CA ASN A 2 -6.79 50.87 26.99
C ASN A 2 -6.79 49.40 27.46
N PRO A 3 -7.64 48.50 26.94
CA PRO A 3 -7.65 47.12 27.40
C PRO A 3 -6.51 46.32 26.74
N LYS A 4 -5.66 45.71 27.57
CA LYS A 4 -4.64 44.74 27.15
C LYS A 4 -5.32 43.47 26.61
N VAL A 5 -5.23 43.26 25.31
CA VAL A 5 -5.54 41.98 24.66
C VAL A 5 -4.33 41.05 24.84
N GLY A 6 -4.51 39.96 25.58
CA GLY A 6 -3.52 38.90 25.71
C GLY A 6 -3.50 38.00 24.46
N PRO A 7 -2.36 37.39 24.12
CA PRO A 7 -2.25 36.53 22.94
C PRO A 7 -2.98 35.19 23.15
N PRO A 8 -3.51 34.57 22.08
CA PRO A 8 -4.20 33.29 22.18
C PRO A 8 -3.23 32.14 22.45
N LYS A 9 -3.58 31.30 23.43
CA LYS A 9 -2.96 30.00 23.72
C LYS A 9 -3.07 29.08 22.50
N SER A 10 -1.94 28.74 21.89
CA SER A 10 -1.83 27.60 20.99
C SER A 10 -1.98 26.31 21.81
N LEU A 11 -3.04 25.56 21.53
CA LEU A 11 -3.15 24.17 21.94
C LEU A 11 -2.28 23.35 20.99
N ASP A 12 -1.13 22.91 21.49
CA ASP A 12 -0.28 21.91 20.85
C ASP A 12 -1.05 20.60 20.72
N ALA A 13 -1.72 20.42 19.59
CA ALA A 13 -2.20 19.13 19.14
C ALA A 13 -0.99 18.30 18.68
N SER A 14 -0.23 17.78 19.65
CA SER A 14 0.71 16.67 19.46
C SER A 14 -0.07 15.38 19.22
N GLY A 15 -0.85 15.33 18.13
CA GLY A 15 -1.36 14.10 17.54
C GLY A 15 -0.28 13.58 16.59
N GLY A 16 0.53 12.64 17.06
CA GLY A 16 1.65 12.07 16.33
C GLY A 16 1.31 11.82 14.86
N SER A 17 1.99 12.57 14.00
CA SER A 17 2.11 12.31 12.57
C SER A 17 2.85 10.99 12.40
N VAL A 18 2.10 9.90 12.40
CA VAL A 18 2.58 8.51 12.15
C VAL A 18 2.14 8.08 10.75
N PHE A 19 2.31 8.98 9.78
CA PHE A 19 2.23 8.67 8.35
C PHE A 19 3.42 9.29 7.60
N HIS A 20 4.60 9.19 8.21
CA HIS A 20 5.84 9.16 7.43
C HIS A 20 6.15 7.70 7.14
N ILE A 21 6.48 7.42 5.87
CA ILE A 21 7.03 6.14 5.34
C ILE A 21 5.97 5.16 4.81
N MET A 22 5.44 5.42 3.62
CA MET A 22 5.33 4.40 2.55
C MET A 22 5.64 4.98 1.14
N THR A 23 6.38 6.08 1.06
CA THR A 23 7.14 6.45 -0.15
C THR A 23 8.54 5.81 -0.17
N GLY A 24 8.89 4.99 0.83
CA GLY A 24 10.20 4.33 0.97
C GLY A 24 10.49 3.21 -0.04
N ALA A 25 9.55 2.88 -0.93
CA ALA A 25 9.83 2.01 -2.08
C ALA A 25 10.34 2.80 -3.31
N ALA A 26 10.47 4.13 -3.21
CA ALA A 26 10.98 4.98 -4.30
C ALA A 26 12.52 5.07 -4.34
N GLU A 27 13.26 4.50 -3.40
CA GLU A 27 14.75 4.56 -3.40
C GLU A 27 15.40 3.63 -4.44
N SER A 28 14.63 2.79 -5.15
CA SER A 28 15.13 2.03 -6.31
C SER A 28 14.39 2.36 -7.61
N ALA A 29 13.47 3.33 -7.59
CA ALA A 29 12.89 3.88 -8.80
C ALA A 29 13.92 4.83 -9.42
N VAL A 30 14.82 4.28 -10.22
CA VAL A 30 15.79 5.04 -11.00
C VAL A 30 15.01 6.00 -11.89
N ILE A 31 15.01 7.29 -11.53
CA ILE A 31 14.55 8.38 -12.40
C ILE A 31 15.56 8.46 -13.55
N ARG A 32 15.39 7.60 -14.56
CA ARG A 32 16.10 7.70 -15.84
C ARG A 32 15.25 8.58 -16.76
N ALA A 33 15.46 9.88 -16.65
CA ALA A 33 15.20 10.77 -17.76
C ALA A 33 16.36 10.61 -18.76
N ALA A 34 16.16 9.83 -19.82
CA ALA A 34 17.01 9.91 -21.01
C ALA A 34 16.29 9.35 -22.24
N ALA A 35 16.20 10.21 -23.25
CA ALA A 35 15.77 9.98 -24.61
C ALA A 35 16.34 8.69 -25.24
N SER A 36 15.47 7.94 -25.92
CA SER A 36 15.85 7.19 -27.12
C SER A 36 14.60 6.82 -27.91
N THR A 37 14.23 7.68 -28.87
CA THR A 37 13.42 7.28 -30.01
C THR A 37 14.32 6.52 -30.97
N GLN A 38 14.34 5.19 -30.88
CA GLN A 38 14.82 4.34 -31.97
C GLN A 38 13.73 3.34 -32.36
N PRO A 39 13.31 3.33 -33.63
CA PRO A 39 12.43 2.31 -34.17
C PRO A 39 13.31 1.12 -34.59
N LEU A 40 13.40 0.10 -33.74
CA LEU A 40 13.91 -1.20 -34.16
C LEU A 40 12.74 -2.17 -34.31
N ALA A 41 12.30 -2.28 -35.55
CA ALA A 41 11.39 -3.29 -36.03
C ALA A 41 11.94 -4.69 -35.72
N GLY A 42 11.31 -5.36 -34.75
CA GLY A 42 11.70 -6.70 -34.33
C GLY A 42 10.87 -7.21 -33.15
N TRP A 43 9.55 -7.33 -33.32
CA TRP A 43 8.66 -8.14 -32.45
C TRP A 43 8.76 -7.91 -30.93
N LEU A 44 8.94 -6.66 -30.49
CA LEU A 44 8.67 -6.29 -29.09
C LEU A 44 7.16 -6.21 -28.92
N LEU A 45 6.55 -7.26 -28.35
CA LEU A 45 5.15 -7.28 -27.97
C LEU A 45 4.92 -6.28 -26.83
N GLN A 46 4.75 -5.01 -27.18
CA GLN A 46 4.33 -3.97 -26.24
C GLN A 46 2.83 -4.08 -26.04
N MET A 47 2.39 -4.07 -24.79
CA MET A 47 0.97 -4.08 -24.45
C MET A 47 0.66 -2.98 -23.45
N ARG A 48 -0.27 -2.11 -23.83
CA ARG A 48 -0.72 -0.99 -23.01
C ARG A 48 -2.19 -1.15 -22.68
N VAL A 49 -2.53 -0.89 -21.43
CA VAL A 49 -3.90 -0.83 -20.93
C VAL A 49 -4.11 0.46 -20.16
N GLU A 50 -5.32 0.99 -20.22
CA GLU A 50 -5.67 2.27 -19.62
C GLU A 50 -7.02 2.13 -18.92
N PHE A 51 -7.12 2.71 -17.73
CA PHE A 51 -8.38 2.71 -17.00
C PHE A 51 -8.49 3.90 -16.06
N ASN A 52 -9.74 4.29 -15.83
CA ASN A 52 -10.06 5.26 -14.79
C ASN A 52 -10.15 4.56 -13.43
N TYR A 53 -9.61 5.24 -12.43
CA TYR A 53 -9.63 4.81 -11.05
C TYR A 53 -10.08 5.94 -10.13
N THR A 54 -10.57 5.56 -8.96
CA THR A 54 -11.14 6.45 -7.96
C THR A 54 -10.30 6.42 -6.70
N ILE A 55 -10.62 7.30 -5.75
CA ILE A 55 -10.01 7.27 -4.41
C ILE A 55 -10.20 5.90 -3.74
N ASP A 56 -11.33 5.24 -3.97
CA ASP A 56 -11.59 3.90 -3.43
C ASP A 56 -10.59 2.88 -3.96
N ASP A 57 -10.19 2.99 -5.22
CA ASP A 57 -9.16 2.13 -5.81
C ASP A 57 -7.79 2.40 -5.19
N ILE A 58 -7.42 3.66 -4.96
CA ILE A 58 -6.14 4.01 -4.30
C ILE A 58 -6.10 3.40 -2.90
N VAL A 59 -7.18 3.57 -2.13
CA VAL A 59 -7.28 3.04 -0.77
C VAL A 59 -7.18 1.51 -0.77
N ASP A 60 -7.83 0.84 -1.73
CA ASP A 60 -7.75 -0.61 -1.88
C ASP A 60 -6.31 -1.07 -2.17
N VAL A 61 -5.61 -0.45 -3.13
CA VAL A 61 -4.21 -0.77 -3.45
C VAL A 61 -3.31 -0.60 -2.23
N GLN A 62 -3.46 0.51 -1.49
CA GLN A 62 -2.69 0.76 -0.26
C GLN A 62 -2.98 -0.27 0.82
N LEU A 63 -4.25 -0.67 1.00
CA LEU A 63 -4.63 -1.71 1.95
C LEU A 63 -4.04 -3.07 1.58
N ARG A 64 -4.05 -3.45 0.28
CA ARG A 64 -3.41 -4.68 -0.21
C ARG A 64 -1.92 -4.69 0.11
N LEU A 65 -1.24 -3.56 -0.12
CA LEU A 65 0.18 -3.42 0.18
C LEU A 65 0.48 -3.54 1.67
N LEU A 66 -0.29 -2.84 2.51
CA LEU A 66 -0.17 -2.92 3.97
C LEU A 66 -0.42 -4.34 4.49
N ASN A 67 -1.42 -5.05 3.96
CA ASN A 67 -1.74 -6.41 4.38
C ASN A 67 -0.62 -7.42 4.06
N ARG A 68 0.13 -7.20 2.96
CA ARG A 68 1.25 -8.06 2.58
C ARG A 68 2.50 -7.81 3.44
N SER A 69 2.70 -6.57 3.89
CA SER A 69 3.89 -6.17 4.65
C SER A 69 4.03 -6.92 5.99
N ARG A 70 5.19 -7.58 6.18
CA ARG A 70 5.55 -8.21 7.46
C ARG A 70 5.69 -7.17 8.58
N ALA A 71 6.24 -6.01 8.26
CA ALA A 71 6.40 -4.90 9.19
C ALA A 71 5.03 -4.38 9.65
N ALA A 72 4.07 -4.22 8.73
CA ALA A 72 2.72 -3.79 9.07
C ALA A 72 2.00 -4.84 9.94
N ARG A 73 2.16 -6.14 9.64
CA ARG A 73 1.63 -7.22 10.49
C ARG A 73 2.24 -7.21 11.89
N ALA A 74 3.56 -7.08 12.00
CA ALA A 74 4.24 -6.98 13.29
C ALA A 74 3.78 -5.75 14.09
N TRP A 75 3.58 -4.62 13.41
CA TRP A 75 3.05 -3.40 14.01
C TRP A 75 1.62 -3.58 14.54
N ARG A 76 0.74 -4.26 13.79
CA ARG A 76 -0.62 -4.60 14.25
C ARG A 76 -0.59 -5.43 15.53
N TRP A 77 0.25 -6.47 15.57
CA TRP A 77 0.38 -7.32 16.77
C TRP A 77 0.95 -6.57 17.97
N ARG A 78 1.97 -5.72 17.75
CA ARG A 78 2.55 -4.89 18.80
C ARG A 78 1.51 -3.93 19.40
N ASN A 79 0.73 -3.26 18.55
CA ASN A 79 -0.32 -2.37 19.01
C ASN A 79 -1.44 -3.14 19.71
N ALA A 80 -1.85 -4.29 19.19
CA ALA A 80 -2.86 -5.15 19.83
C ALA A 80 -2.42 -5.59 21.24
N ALA A 81 -1.15 -5.97 21.39
CA ALA A 81 -0.58 -6.32 22.69
C ALA A 81 -0.55 -5.11 23.64
N LEU A 82 -0.16 -3.94 23.14
CA LEU A 82 -0.14 -2.71 23.95
C LEU A 82 -1.55 -2.28 24.37
N THR A 83 -2.53 -2.29 23.47
CA THR A 83 -3.92 -1.92 23.80
C THR A 83 -4.55 -2.92 24.75
N SER A 84 -4.27 -4.21 24.55
CA SER A 84 -4.65 -5.27 25.48
C SER A 84 -4.10 -4.99 26.88
N LEU A 85 -2.78 -4.77 27.00
CA LEU A 85 -2.11 -4.51 28.26
C LEU A 85 -2.66 -3.27 28.97
N LEU A 86 -2.89 -2.18 28.23
CA LEU A 86 -3.47 -0.96 28.78
C LEU A 86 -4.92 -1.17 29.26
N ALA A 87 -5.74 -1.89 28.50
CA ALA A 87 -7.12 -2.20 28.88
C ALA A 87 -7.16 -3.09 30.14
N GLY A 88 -6.33 -4.13 30.20
CA GLY A 88 -6.21 -4.99 31.38
C GLY A 88 -5.74 -4.24 32.63
N ALA A 89 -4.67 -3.43 32.50
CA ALA A 89 -4.16 -2.62 33.61
C ALA A 89 -5.19 -1.60 34.10
N PHE A 90 -5.93 -0.98 33.18
CA PHE A 90 -6.99 -0.03 33.51
C PHE A 90 -8.12 -0.70 34.30
N LEU A 91 -8.65 -1.84 33.84
CA LEU A 91 -9.71 -2.55 34.56
C LEU A 91 -9.25 -3.07 35.93
N PHE A 92 -8.00 -3.55 36.03
CA PHE A 92 -7.42 -3.97 37.31
C PHE A 92 -7.37 -2.81 38.33
N ALA A 93 -7.01 -1.61 37.89
CA ALA A 93 -6.83 -0.44 38.75
C ALA A 93 -8.14 0.21 39.21
N VAL A 94 -9.17 0.22 38.35
CA VAL A 94 -10.43 0.93 38.62
C VAL A 94 -11.38 0.14 39.50
N ILE A 95 -11.33 -1.20 39.48
CA ILE A 95 -12.34 -2.03 40.13
C ILE A 95 -12.06 -2.17 41.64
N PRO A 96 -12.98 -1.73 42.52
CA PRO A 96 -12.79 -1.73 43.97
C PRO A 96 -13.14 -3.10 44.59
N GLU A 97 -12.68 -4.18 43.99
CA GLU A 97 -12.82 -5.54 44.55
C GLU A 97 -11.52 -6.02 45.22
N GLY A 98 -11.61 -7.16 45.92
CA GLY A 98 -10.44 -7.87 46.40
C GLY A 98 -9.51 -8.31 45.27
N ILE A 99 -8.31 -8.77 45.62
CA ILE A 99 -7.25 -9.13 44.66
C ILE A 99 -7.75 -10.16 43.60
N ALA A 100 -8.58 -11.12 44.01
CA ALA A 100 -9.17 -12.11 43.10
C ALA A 100 -10.03 -11.46 42.01
N GLY A 101 -10.96 -10.56 42.38
CA GLY A 101 -11.85 -9.87 41.45
C GLY A 101 -11.12 -8.97 40.45
N ARG A 102 -10.14 -8.21 40.94
CA ARG A 102 -9.27 -7.38 40.08
C ARG A 102 -8.51 -8.21 39.05
N THR A 103 -8.02 -9.38 39.44
CA THR A 103 -7.28 -10.28 38.54
C THR A 103 -8.17 -10.84 37.44
N VAL A 104 -9.40 -11.26 37.78
CA VAL A 104 -10.39 -11.72 36.80
C VAL A 104 -10.70 -10.61 35.80
N MET A 105 -11.00 -9.41 36.27
CA MET A 105 -11.37 -8.29 35.41
C MET A 105 -10.21 -7.76 34.57
N GLY A 106 -8.99 -7.73 35.12
CA GLY A 106 -7.79 -7.42 34.34
C GLY A 106 -7.57 -8.41 33.19
N THR A 107 -7.79 -9.70 33.45
CA THR A 107 -7.69 -10.75 32.41
C THR A 107 -8.75 -10.56 31.31
N ILE A 108 -10.00 -10.24 31.69
CA ILE A 108 -11.06 -9.90 30.74
C ILE A 108 -10.67 -8.68 29.89
N GLY A 109 -10.07 -7.66 30.50
CA GLY A 109 -9.55 -6.47 29.81
C GLY A 109 -8.45 -6.79 28.80
N LEU A 110 -7.52 -7.68 29.15
CA LEU A 110 -6.49 -8.14 28.22
C LEU A 110 -7.11 -8.81 26.98
N LEU A 111 -8.00 -9.79 27.19
CA LEU A 111 -8.59 -10.56 26.09
C LEU A 111 -9.48 -9.68 25.19
N SER A 112 -10.33 -8.87 25.82
CA SER A 112 -11.23 -7.96 25.08
C SER A 112 -10.48 -6.85 24.35
N GLY A 113 -9.42 -6.29 24.95
CA GLY A 113 -8.63 -5.22 24.32
C GLY A 113 -7.94 -5.65 23.03
N ALA A 114 -7.40 -6.87 22.97
CA ALA A 114 -6.81 -7.41 21.74
C ALA A 114 -7.89 -7.67 20.67
N ALA A 115 -9.00 -8.29 21.05
CA ALA A 115 -10.10 -8.59 20.13
C ALA A 115 -10.72 -7.32 19.52
N VAL A 116 -10.99 -6.31 20.35
CA VAL A 116 -11.53 -5.02 19.91
C VAL A 116 -10.54 -4.30 18.98
N TYR A 117 -9.25 -4.31 19.32
CA TYR A 117 -8.24 -3.69 18.45
C TYR A 117 -8.22 -4.35 17.07
N LEU A 118 -8.13 -5.69 17.01
CA LEU A 118 -8.09 -6.41 15.74
C LEU A 118 -9.36 -6.18 14.90
N ALA A 119 -10.55 -6.17 15.54
CA ALA A 119 -11.81 -5.96 14.84
C ALA A 119 -11.99 -4.52 14.29
N LEU A 120 -11.55 -3.52 15.05
CA LEU A 120 -11.75 -2.11 14.67
C LEU A 120 -10.60 -1.54 13.84
N ASN A 121 -9.40 -2.11 13.93
CA ASN A 121 -8.21 -1.57 13.27
C ASN A 121 -8.40 -1.46 11.75
N ASP A 122 -8.95 -2.46 11.09
CA ASP A 122 -9.10 -2.44 9.63
C ASP A 122 -10.09 -1.35 9.18
N VAL A 123 -11.17 -1.15 9.94
CA VAL A 123 -12.13 -0.07 9.71
C VAL A 123 -11.48 1.30 9.93
N ILE A 124 -10.73 1.46 11.01
CA ILE A 124 -10.06 2.71 11.35
C ILE A 124 -8.97 3.06 10.32
N VAL A 125 -8.13 2.08 9.95
CA VAL A 125 -7.06 2.26 8.96
C VAL A 125 -7.66 2.61 7.60
N LYS A 126 -8.71 1.89 7.15
CA LYS A 126 -9.40 2.22 5.90
C LYS A 126 -9.98 3.63 5.90
N ARG A 127 -10.62 4.06 7.00
CA ARG A 127 -11.15 5.42 7.14
C ARG A 127 -10.05 6.49 7.11
N ARG A 128 -8.93 6.26 7.81
CA ARG A 128 -7.79 7.18 7.82
C ARG A 128 -7.13 7.28 6.45
N LEU A 129 -6.91 6.14 5.79
CA LEU A 129 -6.37 6.10 4.43
C LEU A 129 -7.27 6.82 3.43
N ARG A 130 -8.59 6.57 3.51
CA ARG A 130 -9.57 7.29 2.68
C ARG A 130 -9.46 8.80 2.87
N LYS A 131 -9.54 9.25 4.13
CA LYS A 131 -9.45 10.68 4.44
C LYS A 131 -8.15 11.30 3.94
N TRP A 132 -7.02 10.62 4.15
CA TRP A 132 -5.73 11.06 3.64
C TRP A 132 -5.71 11.13 2.10
N CYS A 133 -6.28 10.14 1.40
CA CYS A 133 -6.37 10.18 -0.06
C CYS A 133 -7.27 11.32 -0.54
N GLU A 134 -8.43 11.53 0.09
CA GLU A 134 -9.35 12.63 -0.24
C GLU A 134 -8.70 14.01 -0.06
N GLU A 135 -7.89 14.19 0.98
CA GLU A 135 -7.16 15.44 1.24
C GLU A 135 -6.04 15.70 0.21
N ASN A 136 -5.44 14.64 -0.35
CA ASN A 136 -4.34 14.75 -1.32
C ASN A 136 -4.78 14.66 -2.79
N ALA A 137 -6.01 14.20 -3.05
CA ALA A 137 -6.58 13.97 -4.39
C ALA A 137 -6.86 15.25 -5.19
N GLY A 138 -6.83 16.43 -4.56
CA GLY A 138 -7.23 17.69 -5.19
C GLY A 138 -8.75 17.75 -5.45
N SER A 139 -9.18 18.50 -6.46
CA SER A 139 -10.60 18.59 -6.85
C SER A 139 -11.11 17.36 -7.58
N ASP A 140 -10.21 16.55 -8.12
CA ASP A 140 -10.54 15.47 -9.04
C ASP A 140 -10.82 14.19 -8.28
N LYS A 141 -11.95 13.54 -8.61
CA LYS A 141 -12.39 12.29 -7.96
C LYS A 141 -12.07 11.06 -8.79
N THR A 142 -11.65 11.27 -10.03
CA THR A 142 -11.36 10.25 -11.02
C THR A 142 -10.03 10.57 -11.67
N PHE A 143 -9.18 9.56 -11.76
CA PHE A 143 -7.83 9.65 -12.28
C PHE A 143 -7.65 8.60 -13.36
N THR A 144 -6.77 8.87 -14.32
CA THR A 144 -6.42 7.91 -15.37
C THR A 144 -5.09 7.26 -15.04
N CYS A 145 -5.05 5.92 -15.09
CA CYS A 145 -3.84 5.13 -14.96
C CYS A 145 -3.56 4.44 -16.28
N GLU A 146 -2.34 4.60 -16.79
CA GLU A 146 -1.81 3.86 -17.93
C GLU A 146 -0.80 2.85 -17.40
N VAL A 147 -0.93 1.60 -17.83
CA VAL A 147 0.04 0.54 -17.54
C VAL A 147 0.49 -0.07 -18.86
N GLU A 148 1.81 -0.08 -19.04
CA GLU A 148 2.44 -0.54 -20.26
C GLU A 148 3.51 -1.57 -19.93
N LEU A 149 3.36 -2.75 -20.54
CA LEU A 149 4.33 -3.82 -20.47
C LEU A 149 5.32 -3.65 -21.62
N THR A 150 6.58 -3.47 -21.27
CA THR A 150 7.71 -3.42 -22.21
C THR A 150 8.73 -4.48 -21.83
N ASP A 151 9.71 -4.75 -22.68
CA ASP A 151 10.87 -5.59 -22.34
C ASP A 151 11.70 -5.01 -21.18
N SER A 152 11.75 -3.69 -21.05
CA SER A 152 12.50 -2.99 -20.01
C SER A 152 11.86 -3.01 -18.62
N GLY A 153 10.54 -3.24 -18.54
CA GLY A 153 9.82 -3.18 -17.26
C GLY A 153 8.32 -2.97 -17.41
N VAL A 154 7.66 -2.84 -16.25
CA VAL A 154 6.29 -2.36 -16.13
C VAL A 154 6.32 -0.84 -16.00
N HIS A 155 5.86 -0.14 -17.03
CA HIS A 155 5.74 1.30 -17.04
C HIS A 155 4.36 1.69 -16.55
N THR A 156 4.30 2.55 -15.56
CA THR A 156 3.04 3.07 -15.01
C THR A 156 3.05 4.57 -15.09
N LYS A 157 1.94 5.16 -15.55
CA LYS A 157 1.77 6.60 -15.63
C LYS A 157 0.42 6.98 -15.02
N SER A 158 0.46 7.85 -14.03
CA SER A 158 -0.72 8.23 -13.26
C SER A 158 -0.47 9.55 -12.54
N ASN A 159 -1.45 10.47 -12.60
CA ASN A 159 -1.42 11.77 -11.91
C ASN A 159 -0.08 12.54 -12.10
N GLY A 160 0.39 12.65 -13.35
CA GLY A 160 1.66 13.31 -13.69
C GLY A 160 2.93 12.58 -13.25
N THR A 161 2.80 11.44 -12.56
CA THR A 161 3.92 10.61 -12.11
C THR A 161 4.10 9.43 -13.06
N GLN A 162 5.35 9.15 -13.43
CA GLN A 162 5.71 7.95 -14.18
C GLN A 162 6.67 7.11 -13.33
N ILE A 163 6.37 5.82 -13.20
CA ILE A 163 7.19 4.87 -12.46
C ILE A 163 7.45 3.66 -13.36
N ILE A 164 8.73 3.29 -13.46
CA ILE A 164 9.18 2.11 -14.20
C ILE A 164 9.64 1.08 -13.17
N TYR A 165 9.02 -0.10 -13.20
CA TYR A 165 9.42 -1.22 -12.37
C TYR A 165 10.16 -2.26 -13.20
N ASP A 166 11.35 -2.64 -12.75
CA ASP A 166 12.16 -3.67 -13.38
C ASP A 166 11.53 -5.07 -13.20
N TRP A 167 11.52 -5.86 -14.26
CA TRP A 167 11.08 -7.26 -14.24
C TRP A 167 11.89 -8.14 -13.30
N ALA A 168 13.18 -7.84 -13.10
CA ALA A 168 14.03 -8.54 -12.14
C ALA A 168 13.52 -8.42 -10.69
N ASN A 169 12.76 -7.37 -10.39
CA ASN A 169 12.17 -7.15 -9.07
C ASN A 169 10.76 -7.73 -8.95
N VAL A 170 10.20 -8.40 -9.96
CA VAL A 170 8.88 -9.01 -9.85
C VAL A 170 8.97 -10.27 -8.99
N ASN A 171 8.22 -10.26 -7.89
CA ASN A 171 8.13 -11.39 -6.96
C ASN A 171 6.96 -12.31 -7.32
N GLU A 172 5.81 -11.73 -7.65
CA GLU A 172 4.59 -12.51 -7.91
C GLU A 172 3.64 -11.75 -8.83
N ILE A 173 3.09 -12.43 -9.83
CA ILE A 173 1.96 -11.95 -10.64
C ILE A 173 0.74 -12.78 -10.24
N LYS A 174 -0.26 -12.13 -9.64
CA LYS A 174 -1.45 -12.80 -9.11
C LYS A 174 -2.71 -12.28 -9.79
N GLU A 175 -3.54 -13.19 -10.28
CA GLU A 175 -4.87 -12.88 -10.76
C GLU A 175 -5.86 -12.91 -9.59
N THR A 176 -6.66 -11.86 -9.45
CA THR A 176 -7.77 -11.76 -8.50
C THR A 176 -9.09 -11.67 -9.26
N GLU A 177 -10.20 -11.75 -8.54
CA GLU A 177 -11.55 -11.66 -9.14
C GLU A 177 -11.78 -10.35 -9.92
N ASP A 178 -11.11 -9.28 -9.50
CA ASP A 178 -11.33 -7.91 -9.98
C ASP A 178 -10.12 -7.26 -10.66
N SER A 179 -8.94 -7.91 -10.65
CA SER A 179 -7.70 -7.32 -11.13
C SER A 179 -6.56 -8.33 -11.36
N VAL A 180 -5.49 -7.86 -11.99
CA VAL A 180 -4.18 -8.48 -12.02
C VAL A 180 -3.22 -7.67 -11.13
N ASP A 181 -2.67 -8.32 -10.11
CA ASP A 181 -1.75 -7.74 -9.14
C ASP A 181 -0.31 -8.17 -9.44
N ILE A 182 0.54 -7.22 -9.82
CA ILE A 182 1.98 -7.42 -10.01
C ILE A 182 2.71 -6.90 -8.77
N HIS A 183 3.31 -7.82 -8.02
CA HIS A 183 4.04 -7.52 -6.81
C HIS A 183 5.53 -7.46 -7.07
N PHE A 184 6.16 -6.42 -6.55
CA PHE A 184 7.59 -6.22 -6.64
C PHE A 184 8.27 -6.42 -5.29
N GLU A 185 9.56 -6.74 -5.34
CA GLU A 185 10.42 -6.72 -4.17
C GLU A 185 10.38 -5.36 -3.46
N LYS A 186 10.65 -5.36 -2.16
CA LYS A 186 10.63 -4.16 -1.30
C LYS A 186 9.28 -3.42 -1.21
N GLY A 187 8.18 -4.05 -1.63
CA GLY A 187 6.83 -3.53 -1.40
C GLY A 187 6.30 -2.61 -2.50
N GLY A 188 6.68 -2.84 -3.76
CA GLY A 188 5.96 -2.29 -4.90
C GLY A 188 4.73 -3.14 -5.23
N LEU A 189 3.65 -2.50 -5.67
CA LEU A 189 2.44 -3.16 -6.17
C LEU A 189 1.86 -2.35 -7.32
N VAL A 190 1.66 -3.00 -8.47
CA VAL A 190 0.87 -2.47 -9.58
C VAL A 190 -0.39 -3.31 -9.71
N VAL A 191 -1.55 -2.65 -9.67
CA VAL A 191 -2.87 -3.29 -9.81
C VAL A 191 -3.49 -2.83 -11.12
N VAL A 192 -3.78 -3.79 -11.99
CA VAL A 192 -4.48 -3.55 -13.25
C VAL A 192 -5.90 -4.09 -13.11
N ARG A 193 -6.90 -3.21 -13.05
CA ARG A 193 -8.30 -3.62 -12.88
C ARG A 193 -8.82 -4.35 -14.11
N ASN A 194 -9.75 -5.29 -13.92
CA ASN A 194 -10.34 -6.05 -15.03
C ASN A 194 -11.07 -5.16 -16.06
N ARG A 195 -11.56 -4.00 -15.60
CA ARG A 195 -12.17 -2.97 -16.47
C ARG A 195 -11.19 -2.27 -17.41
N ALA A 196 -9.89 -2.48 -17.25
CA ALA A 196 -8.86 -1.97 -18.18
C ALA A 196 -8.76 -2.81 -19.47
N PHE A 197 -9.34 -4.01 -19.48
CA PHE A 197 -9.31 -4.92 -20.63
C PHE A 197 -10.65 -4.90 -21.35
N ALA A 198 -10.62 -4.77 -22.67
CA ALA A 198 -11.80 -4.82 -23.53
C ALA A 198 -12.36 -6.24 -23.69
N SER A 199 -11.54 -7.28 -23.43
CA SER A 199 -11.98 -8.67 -23.54
C SER A 199 -11.21 -9.63 -22.62
N PRO A 200 -11.77 -10.81 -22.28
CA PRO A 200 -11.03 -11.86 -21.58
C PRO A 200 -9.78 -12.34 -22.34
N GLY A 201 -9.82 -12.30 -23.67
CA GLY A 201 -8.65 -12.65 -24.50
C GLY A 201 -7.51 -11.65 -24.35
N GLU A 202 -7.82 -10.36 -24.26
CA GLU A 202 -6.84 -9.31 -23.97
C GLU A 202 -6.25 -9.47 -22.56
N HIS A 203 -7.11 -9.71 -21.56
CA HIS A 203 -6.68 -10.01 -20.19
C HIS A 203 -5.67 -11.18 -20.13
N GLN A 204 -5.97 -12.29 -20.82
CA GLN A 204 -5.07 -13.44 -20.87
C GLN A 204 -3.74 -13.13 -21.58
N ARG A 205 -3.77 -12.36 -22.67
CA ARG A 205 -2.53 -11.92 -23.35
C ARG A 205 -1.67 -11.06 -22.45
N PHE A 206 -2.27 -10.15 -21.68
CA PHE A 206 -1.55 -9.31 -20.72
C PHE A 206 -0.81 -10.15 -19.68
N ILE A 207 -1.50 -11.12 -19.08
CA ILE A 207 -0.90 -12.01 -18.08
C ILE A 207 0.22 -12.86 -18.69
N GLN A 208 0.00 -13.44 -19.87
CA GLN A 208 1.01 -14.26 -20.56
C GLN A 208 2.26 -13.45 -20.84
N LEU A 209 2.09 -12.23 -21.35
CA LEU A 209 3.19 -11.33 -21.65
C LEU A 209 3.94 -10.89 -20.38
N ALA A 210 3.21 -10.53 -19.31
CA ALA A 210 3.81 -10.16 -18.04
C ALA A 210 4.64 -11.32 -17.43
N LYS A 211 4.12 -12.56 -17.50
CA LYS A 211 4.84 -13.76 -17.06
C LYS A 211 6.09 -14.00 -17.90
N GLN A 212 5.98 -13.88 -19.23
CA GLN A 212 7.11 -14.05 -20.14
C GLN A 212 8.23 -13.03 -19.82
N TYR A 213 7.90 -11.76 -19.63
CA TYR A 213 8.88 -10.74 -19.27
C TYR A 213 9.47 -10.96 -17.88
N SER A 214 8.67 -11.34 -16.89
CA SER A 214 9.15 -11.69 -15.55
C SER A 214 10.15 -12.86 -15.58
N ASP A 215 9.87 -13.90 -16.37
CA ASP A 215 10.78 -15.05 -16.51
C ASP A 215 12.10 -14.67 -17.19
N MET A 216 12.04 -13.78 -18.18
CA MET A 216 13.24 -13.25 -18.84
C MET A 216 14.07 -12.36 -17.91
N GLY A 217 13.43 -11.47 -17.15
CA GLY A 217 14.09 -10.61 -16.16
C GLY A 217 14.75 -11.39 -15.02
N ARG A 218 14.17 -12.53 -14.63
CA ARG A 218 14.80 -13.41 -13.63
C ARG A 218 16.03 -14.14 -14.18
N LYS A 219 15.98 -14.59 -15.44
CA LYS A 219 17.12 -15.25 -16.09
C LYS A 219 18.29 -14.30 -16.36
N SER A 220 18.02 -13.01 -16.64
CA SER A 220 19.07 -12.01 -16.86
C SER A 220 19.73 -11.51 -15.58
N SER A 221 19.09 -11.69 -14.42
CA SER A 221 19.61 -11.29 -13.10
C SER A 221 20.35 -12.41 -12.37
N GLU A 222 20.24 -13.67 -12.80
CA GLU A 222 21.11 -14.75 -12.33
C GLU A 222 22.55 -14.48 -12.82
N PRO A 223 23.53 -14.28 -11.91
CA PRO A 223 24.91 -14.05 -12.31
C PRO A 223 25.41 -15.28 -13.06
N ASN A 224 26.19 -15.05 -14.10
CA ASN A 224 26.88 -16.04 -14.92
C ASN A 224 27.81 -16.90 -14.03
N ALA A 225 27.25 -17.83 -13.27
CA ALA A 225 27.94 -18.74 -12.37
C ALA A 225 28.48 -19.94 -13.17
N ALA A 226 29.25 -19.64 -14.22
CA ALA A 226 30.02 -20.60 -14.98
C ALA A 226 31.03 -19.83 -15.85
N SER A 227 32.12 -19.38 -15.25
CA SER A 227 33.38 -19.09 -15.96
C SER A 227 34.53 -19.24 -14.97
#